data_AF-A0A9W8GDE6-F1
#
_entry.id   AF-A0A9W8GDE6-F1
#
_cell.length_a   1.000
_cell.length_b   1.000
_cell.length_c   1.000
_cell.angle_alpha   90.00
_cell.angle_beta   90.00
_cell.angle_gamma   90.00
#
_symmetry.space_group_name_H-M   'P 1'
#
loop_
_entity.id
_entity.type
_entity.pdbx_description
1 polymer ?
#
loop_
_entity_poly.entity_id
_entity_poly.type
_entity_poly.pdbx_seq_one_letter_code
_entity_poly.pdbx_strand_id
1 'polypeptide(L)'
;MISTDDPSLISSYELVTRALEDSIKYDNLSDAEKSRARKRHVRRIDRRSWWQRCLGQVRSVDLFWALTVVSIGGFVLIALALLYFRHSHQVFLHRFSHEELSQREHTLGFDRVYVIERPMHENTQAHRERWEAVGKQLDIGFETWPVSVPSPLDPKQIMLHQRECWRPHLSIYRDIIDKGYMDALIVEDHVAFGPSPKLRIYSALMGIPADWDVLQLGPETNGTDSGHHDDIPIMGTQLRYRRVDDGACNNLAYAISRAGTRKVLKIMDSTHAHADFEHLLLDALDRVKLLLFRVSPSIFKWQDV
;
A
#
# COMPACT_ATOMS: atom_id res chain seq x y z
N MET A 1 23.33 -24.11 -35.56
CA MET A 1 22.97 -25.42 -36.13
C MET A 1 21.64 -25.26 -36.83
N ILE A 2 21.65 -25.24 -38.16
CA ILE A 2 20.44 -25.18 -38.98
C ILE A 2 19.85 -26.59 -39.00
N SER A 3 18.62 -26.74 -38.53
CA SER A 3 17.88 -28.01 -38.57
C SER A 3 17.56 -28.33 -40.03
N THR A 4 18.21 -29.35 -40.60
CA THR A 4 18.08 -29.76 -42.01
C THR A 4 16.83 -30.59 -42.30
N ASP A 5 15.90 -30.71 -41.36
CA ASP A 5 14.70 -31.54 -41.47
C ASP A 5 13.44 -30.73 -41.81
N ASP A 6 13.53 -29.77 -42.74
CA ASP A 6 12.33 -29.18 -43.33
C ASP A 6 11.89 -30.02 -44.54
N PRO A 7 10.80 -30.80 -44.44
CA PRO A 7 10.34 -31.70 -45.50
C PRO A 7 9.87 -30.94 -46.76
N SER A 8 9.71 -29.62 -46.70
CA SER A 8 9.35 -28.79 -47.84
C SER A 8 10.51 -28.51 -48.81
N LEU A 9 11.76 -28.79 -48.42
CA LEU A 9 12.96 -28.57 -49.23
C LEU A 9 13.49 -29.83 -49.93
N ILE A 10 12.83 -30.98 -49.73
CA ILE A 10 13.27 -32.25 -50.33
C ILE A 10 12.94 -32.23 -51.82
N SER A 11 13.98 -32.32 -52.67
CA SER A 11 13.82 -32.40 -54.11
C SER A 11 12.94 -33.60 -54.50
N SER A 12 12.14 -33.46 -55.56
CA SER A 12 11.35 -34.59 -56.11
C SER A 12 12.23 -35.80 -56.43
N TYR A 13 13.50 -35.57 -56.77
CA TYR A 13 14.50 -36.61 -56.97
C TYR A 13 14.91 -37.33 -55.67
N GLU A 14 15.07 -36.59 -54.56
CA GLU A 14 15.35 -37.17 -53.25
C GLU A 14 14.17 -37.99 -52.70
N LEU A 15 12.93 -37.56 -53.00
CA LEU A 15 11.73 -38.34 -52.67
C LEU A 15 11.70 -39.68 -53.41
N VAL A 16 12.00 -39.67 -54.70
CA VAL A 16 12.01 -40.91 -55.51
C VAL A 16 13.15 -41.84 -55.07
N THR A 17 14.34 -41.29 -54.82
CA THR A 17 15.49 -42.10 -54.37
C THR A 17 15.26 -42.71 -52.99
N ARG A 18 14.72 -41.95 -52.02
CA ARG A 18 14.32 -42.52 -50.71
C ARG A 18 13.24 -43.59 -50.83
N ALA A 19 12.24 -43.38 -51.68
CA ALA A 19 11.20 -44.38 -51.91
C ALA A 19 11.77 -45.68 -52.54
N LEU A 20 12.73 -45.55 -53.46
CA LEU A 20 13.45 -46.69 -54.04
C LEU A 20 14.32 -47.40 -53.03
N GLU A 21 15.08 -46.67 -52.22
CA GLU A 21 15.90 -47.23 -51.13
C GLU A 21 15.05 -47.99 -50.11
N ASP A 22 13.90 -47.43 -49.73
CA ASP A 22 12.97 -48.09 -48.82
C ASP A 22 12.34 -49.34 -49.45
N SER A 23 12.06 -49.33 -50.75
CA SER A 23 11.58 -50.51 -51.50
C SER A 23 12.64 -51.61 -51.52
N ILE A 24 13.90 -51.28 -51.85
CA ILE A 24 15.01 -52.24 -51.89
C ILE A 24 15.27 -52.82 -50.50
N LYS A 25 15.27 -51.98 -49.46
CA LYS A 25 15.39 -52.43 -48.06
C LYS A 25 14.25 -53.36 -47.68
N TYR A 26 13.03 -53.05 -48.11
CA TYR A 26 11.86 -53.88 -47.82
C TYR A 26 11.92 -55.24 -48.53
N ASP A 27 12.38 -55.28 -49.78
CA ASP A 27 12.47 -56.53 -50.55
C ASP A 27 13.51 -57.51 -49.99
N ASN A 28 14.56 -56.99 -49.35
CA ASN A 28 15.60 -57.76 -48.69
C ASN A 28 15.20 -58.30 -47.29
N LEU A 29 14.03 -57.94 -46.77
CA LEU A 29 13.54 -58.48 -45.50
C LEU A 29 13.03 -59.91 -45.63
N SER A 30 13.15 -60.69 -44.55
CA SER A 30 12.49 -62.00 -44.47
C SER A 30 10.97 -61.86 -44.45
N ASP A 31 10.22 -62.90 -44.84
CA ASP A 31 8.75 -62.85 -44.89
C ASP A 31 8.10 -62.50 -43.54
N ALA A 32 8.70 -62.95 -42.45
CA ALA A 32 8.27 -62.62 -41.09
C ALA A 32 8.45 -61.13 -40.78
N GLU A 33 9.53 -60.51 -41.26
CA GLU A 33 9.82 -59.09 -41.10
C GLU A 33 8.96 -58.22 -42.01
N LYS A 34 8.74 -58.63 -43.27
CA LYS A 34 7.78 -58.00 -44.20
C LYS A 34 6.38 -57.94 -43.58
N SER A 35 5.93 -59.04 -42.95
CA SER A 35 4.64 -59.10 -42.24
C SER A 35 4.57 -58.12 -41.05
N ARG A 36 5.64 -58.00 -40.24
CA ARG A 36 5.71 -57.04 -39.12
C ARG A 36 5.77 -55.58 -39.60
N ALA A 37 6.55 -55.30 -40.64
CA ALA A 37 6.67 -53.98 -41.25
C ALA A 37 5.32 -53.52 -41.83
N ARG A 38 4.61 -54.42 -42.53
CA ARG A 38 3.25 -54.17 -43.05
C ARG A 38 2.26 -53.86 -41.93
N LYS A 39 2.25 -54.63 -40.83
CA LYS A 39 1.39 -54.33 -39.66
C LYS A 39 1.71 -52.97 -39.02
N ARG A 40 2.98 -52.58 -38.93
CA ARG A 40 3.38 -51.25 -38.42
C ARG A 40 2.95 -50.12 -39.36
N HIS A 41 3.08 -50.31 -40.66
CA HIS A 41 2.69 -49.33 -41.67
C HIS A 41 1.16 -49.10 -41.67
N VAL A 42 0.37 -50.18 -41.63
CA VAL A 42 -1.10 -50.11 -41.53
C VAL A 42 -1.53 -49.36 -40.26
N ARG A 43 -0.90 -49.62 -39.11
CA ARG A 43 -1.19 -48.88 -37.85
C ARG A 43 -0.83 -47.39 -37.92
N ARG A 44 0.20 -47.01 -38.69
CA ARG A 44 0.59 -45.60 -38.90
C ARG A 44 -0.39 -44.86 -39.81
N ILE A 45 -0.84 -45.50 -40.88
CA ILE A 45 -1.84 -44.91 -41.80
C ILE A 45 -3.17 -44.67 -41.06
N ASP A 46 -3.58 -45.61 -40.20
CA ASP A 46 -4.87 -45.53 -39.52
C ASP A 46 -4.94 -44.34 -38.54
N ARG A 47 -3.85 -44.06 -37.81
CA ARG A 47 -3.75 -42.90 -36.90
C ARG A 47 -3.81 -41.55 -37.61
N ARG A 48 -3.25 -41.43 -38.83
CA ARG A 48 -3.35 -40.19 -39.63
C ARG A 48 -4.75 -39.99 -40.19
N SER A 49 -5.43 -41.08 -40.56
CA SER A 49 -6.78 -41.01 -41.13
C SER A 49 -7.83 -40.54 -40.10
N TRP A 50 -7.67 -40.90 -38.83
CA TRP A 50 -8.61 -40.51 -37.78
C TRP A 50 -8.58 -39.01 -37.50
N TRP A 51 -7.39 -38.42 -37.35
CA TRP A 51 -7.23 -36.97 -37.17
C TRP A 51 -7.72 -36.17 -38.39
N GLN A 52 -7.43 -36.63 -39.61
CA GLN A 52 -7.92 -35.97 -40.83
C GLN A 52 -9.44 -36.11 -41.01
N ARG A 53 -10.06 -37.22 -40.57
CA ARG A 53 -11.53 -37.36 -40.58
C ARG A 53 -12.19 -36.46 -39.53
N CYS A 54 -11.61 -36.35 -38.33
CA CYS A 54 -12.10 -35.41 -37.32
C CYS A 54 -11.96 -33.95 -37.80
N LEU A 55 -10.85 -33.58 -38.43
CA LEU A 55 -10.65 -32.23 -38.97
C LEU A 55 -11.49 -31.95 -40.22
N GLY A 56 -11.75 -32.96 -41.06
CA GLY A 56 -12.55 -32.81 -42.28
C GLY A 56 -14.06 -32.72 -42.04
N GLN A 57 -14.56 -33.17 -40.88
CA GLN A 57 -15.98 -33.07 -40.51
C GLN A 57 -16.35 -31.74 -39.85
N VAL A 58 -15.37 -30.99 -39.33
CA VAL A 58 -15.62 -29.64 -38.82
C VAL A 58 -15.77 -28.74 -40.05
N ARG A 59 -17.00 -28.33 -40.36
CA ARG A 59 -17.23 -27.35 -41.42
C ARG A 59 -16.51 -26.06 -41.03
N SER A 60 -15.97 -25.33 -42.00
CA SER A 60 -15.29 -24.04 -41.78
C SER A 60 -16.14 -23.06 -40.95
N VAL A 61 -17.47 -23.16 -41.05
CA VAL A 61 -18.44 -22.40 -40.25
C VAL A 61 -18.38 -22.74 -38.77
N ASP A 62 -18.23 -24.02 -38.41
CA ASP A 62 -18.16 -24.47 -37.02
C ASP A 62 -16.86 -24.01 -36.36
N LEU A 63 -15.76 -24.00 -37.12
CA LEU A 63 -14.46 -23.50 -36.65
C LEU A 63 -14.51 -21.98 -36.41
N PHE A 64 -15.18 -21.23 -37.29
CA PHE A 64 -15.36 -19.79 -37.12
C PHE A 64 -16.14 -19.47 -35.83
N TRP A 65 -17.25 -20.16 -35.57
CA TRP A 65 -18.01 -19.97 -34.34
C TRP A 65 -17.24 -20.39 -33.10
N ALA A 66 -16.51 -21.51 -33.15
CA ALA A 66 -15.66 -21.94 -32.04
C ALA A 66 -14.59 -20.89 -31.69
N LEU A 67 -13.88 -20.37 -32.70
CA LEU A 67 -12.89 -19.30 -32.51
C LEU A 67 -13.53 -18.01 -31.99
N THR A 68 -14.71 -17.66 -32.47
CA THR A 68 -15.45 -16.48 -32.00
C THR A 68 -15.83 -16.62 -30.53
N VAL A 69 -16.37 -17.77 -30.11
CA VAL A 69 -16.74 -18.04 -28.72
C VAL A 69 -15.51 -18.02 -27.81
N VAL A 70 -14.40 -18.64 -28.23
CA VAL A 70 -13.15 -18.62 -27.47
C VAL A 70 -12.58 -17.20 -27.35
N SER A 71 -12.61 -16.42 -28.43
CA SER A 71 -12.14 -15.03 -28.45
C SER A 71 -12.99 -14.14 -27.53
N ILE A 72 -14.32 -14.23 -27.62
CA ILE A 72 -15.24 -13.51 -26.74
C ILE A 72 -15.02 -13.93 -25.29
N GLY A 73 -14.93 -15.23 -25.02
CA GLY A 73 -14.67 -15.75 -23.67
C GLY A 73 -13.36 -15.26 -23.09
N GLY A 74 -12.29 -15.25 -23.89
CA GLY A 74 -10.99 -14.70 -23.51
C GLY A 74 -11.06 -13.20 -23.21
N PHE A 75 -11.75 -12.43 -24.04
CA PHE A 75 -11.94 -11.00 -23.83
C PHE A 75 -12.73 -10.70 -22.54
N VAL A 76 -13.81 -11.44 -22.28
CA VAL A 76 -14.60 -11.31 -21.05
C VAL A 76 -13.76 -11.66 -19.82
N LEU A 77 -12.96 -12.73 -19.87
CA LEU A 77 -12.07 -13.11 -18.77
C LEU A 77 -11.01 -12.04 -18.48
N ILE A 78 -10.40 -11.46 -19.52
CA ILE A 78 -9.44 -10.36 -19.36
C ILE A 78 -10.13 -9.14 -18.75
N ALA A 79 -11.31 -8.77 -19.23
CA ALA A 79 -12.07 -7.65 -18.68
C ALA A 79 -12.43 -7.87 -17.21
N LEU A 80 -12.88 -9.08 -16.84
CA LEU A 80 -13.16 -9.44 -15.45
C LEU A 80 -11.90 -9.43 -14.58
N ALA A 81 -10.77 -9.90 -15.09
CA ALA A 81 -9.50 -9.85 -14.39
C ALA A 81 -9.03 -8.41 -14.16
N LEU A 82 -9.21 -7.52 -15.14
CA LEU A 82 -8.89 -6.09 -15.00
C LEU A 82 -9.83 -5.37 -14.03
N LEU A 83 -11.12 -5.71 -14.04
CA LEU A 83 -12.11 -5.18 -13.07
C LEU A 83 -11.81 -5.68 -11.66
N TYR A 84 -11.50 -6.96 -11.51
CA TYR A 84 -11.07 -7.54 -10.24
C TYR A 84 -9.78 -6.87 -9.75
N PHE A 85 -8.77 -6.75 -10.61
CA PHE A 85 -7.52 -6.07 -10.27
C PHE A 85 -7.77 -4.62 -9.89
N ARG A 86 -8.58 -3.86 -10.64
CA ARG A 86 -8.95 -2.48 -10.29
C ARG A 86 -9.66 -2.42 -8.94
N HIS A 87 -10.61 -3.32 -8.69
CA HIS A 87 -11.36 -3.34 -7.43
C HIS A 87 -10.44 -3.69 -6.24
N SER A 88 -9.69 -4.78 -6.35
CA SER A 88 -8.70 -5.18 -5.34
C SER A 88 -7.62 -4.12 -5.14
N HIS A 89 -7.18 -3.45 -6.21
CA HIS A 89 -6.19 -2.39 -6.13
C HIS A 89 -6.78 -1.12 -5.51
N GLN A 90 -8.06 -0.79 -5.74
CA GLN A 90 -8.73 0.32 -5.04
C GLN A 90 -8.87 0.03 -3.54
N VAL A 91 -9.24 -1.21 -3.18
CA VAL A 91 -9.27 -1.66 -1.78
C VAL A 91 -7.86 -1.68 -1.18
N PHE A 92 -6.83 -1.96 -1.98
CA PHE A 92 -5.43 -1.91 -1.55
C PHE A 92 -4.90 -0.48 -1.41
N LEU A 93 -5.37 0.45 -2.25
CA LEU A 93 -4.90 1.84 -2.26
C LEU A 93 -5.42 2.63 -1.07
N HIS A 94 -6.64 2.33 -0.61
CA HIS A 94 -7.27 3.00 0.51
C HIS A 94 -7.19 2.11 1.75
N ARG A 95 -6.54 2.59 2.80
CA ARG A 95 -6.41 1.82 4.04
C ARG A 95 -7.73 1.61 4.76
N PHE A 96 -8.59 2.62 4.74
CA PHE A 96 -9.79 2.66 5.55
C PHE A 96 -11.03 2.47 4.69
N SER A 97 -11.89 1.52 5.08
CA SER A 97 -13.23 1.40 4.53
C SER A 97 -14.24 2.25 5.31
N HIS A 98 -15.37 2.60 4.70
CA HIS A 98 -16.45 3.29 5.40
C HIS A 98 -16.96 2.50 6.61
N GLU A 99 -17.05 1.17 6.50
CA GLU A 99 -17.48 0.30 7.58
C GLU A 99 -16.47 0.35 8.75
N GLU A 100 -15.18 0.24 8.45
CA GLU A 100 -14.12 0.34 9.47
C GLU A 100 -14.13 1.69 10.19
N LEU A 101 -14.24 2.81 9.46
CA LEU A 101 -14.33 4.13 10.08
C LEU A 101 -15.61 4.28 10.92
N SER A 102 -16.72 3.67 10.51
CA SER A 102 -17.96 3.70 11.29
C SER A 102 -17.85 2.92 12.61
N GLN A 103 -17.10 1.81 12.61
CA GLN A 103 -16.84 1.02 13.83
C GLN A 103 -15.91 1.76 14.82
N ARG A 104 -15.14 2.73 14.32
CA ARG A 104 -14.17 3.54 15.08
C ARG A 104 -14.67 4.97 15.32
N GLU A 105 -15.98 5.15 15.43
CA GLU A 105 -16.54 6.50 15.55
C GLU A 105 -16.12 7.24 16.81
N HIS A 106 -16.04 6.53 17.92
CA HIS A 106 -15.60 7.07 19.20
C HIS A 106 -14.11 7.43 19.24
N THR A 107 -13.35 7.17 18.18
CA THR A 107 -11.90 7.46 18.12
C THR A 107 -11.53 8.19 16.82
N LEU A 108 -12.51 8.85 16.18
CA LEU A 108 -12.29 9.63 14.95
C LEU A 108 -11.70 8.79 13.79
N GLY A 109 -11.96 7.48 13.76
CA GLY A 109 -11.44 6.58 12.73
C GLY A 109 -10.08 5.92 13.07
N PHE A 110 -9.46 6.28 14.18
CA PHE A 110 -8.18 5.72 14.64
C PHE A 110 -8.39 4.59 15.64
N ASP A 111 -7.38 3.75 15.90
CA ASP A 111 -7.47 2.80 17.03
C ASP A 111 -7.44 3.52 18.38
N ARG A 112 -6.69 4.63 18.46
CA ARG A 112 -6.55 5.42 19.70
C ARG A 112 -6.38 6.90 19.44
N VAL A 113 -6.87 7.72 20.37
CA VAL A 113 -6.62 9.16 20.44
C VAL A 113 -5.86 9.46 21.72
N TYR A 114 -4.68 10.07 21.61
CA TYR A 114 -3.87 10.55 22.72
C TYR A 114 -3.90 12.07 22.77
N VAL A 115 -4.05 12.61 23.98
CA VAL A 115 -3.93 14.04 24.27
C VAL A 115 -2.74 14.24 25.21
N ILE A 116 -1.69 14.90 24.74
CA ILE A 116 -0.49 15.20 25.53
C ILE A 116 -0.76 16.43 26.39
N GLU A 117 -0.69 16.27 27.71
CA GLU A 117 -0.87 17.36 28.68
C GLU A 117 0.49 17.98 29.00
N ARG A 118 0.70 19.25 28.60
CA ARG A 118 1.94 19.96 28.84
C ARG A 118 1.85 20.69 30.20
N PRO A 119 2.73 20.38 31.17
CA PRO A 119 2.71 20.93 32.53
C PRO A 119 3.18 22.38 32.61
N MET A 120 3.71 22.93 31.52
CA MET A 120 4.31 24.26 31.50
C MET A 120 3.27 25.39 31.38
N HIS A 121 2.00 25.05 31.16
CA HIS A 121 0.92 26.02 31.11
C HIS A 121 0.34 26.25 32.51
N GLU A 122 0.13 27.51 32.87
CA GLU A 122 -0.43 27.92 34.18
C GLU A 122 -1.83 27.34 34.46
N ASN A 123 -2.47 26.69 33.48
CA ASN A 123 -3.85 26.23 33.57
C ASN A 123 -4.10 24.81 33.00
N THR A 124 -3.27 23.82 33.34
CA THR A 124 -3.45 22.41 32.93
C THR A 124 -4.86 21.89 33.20
N GLN A 125 -5.49 22.32 34.30
CA GLN A 125 -6.86 21.94 34.65
C GLN A 125 -7.88 22.40 33.60
N ALA A 126 -7.84 23.66 33.14
CA ALA A 126 -8.75 24.15 32.11
C ALA A 126 -8.52 23.47 30.75
N HIS A 127 -7.28 23.13 30.42
CA HIS A 127 -6.97 22.37 29.20
C HIS A 127 -7.63 20.98 29.24
N ARG A 128 -7.56 20.29 30.38
CA ARG A 128 -8.21 19.00 30.59
C ARG A 128 -9.73 19.11 30.50
N GLU A 129 -10.34 20.03 31.24
CA GLU A 129 -11.79 20.26 31.22
C GLU A 129 -12.30 20.58 29.80
N ARG A 130 -11.51 21.33 29.03
CA ARG A 130 -11.82 21.61 27.61
C ARG A 130 -11.79 20.34 26.76
N TRP A 131 -10.75 19.52 26.87
CA TRP A 131 -10.67 18.27 26.11
C TRP A 131 -11.75 17.27 26.53
N GLU A 132 -12.12 17.23 27.81
CA GLU A 132 -13.27 16.45 28.30
C GLU A 132 -14.59 16.94 27.70
N ALA A 133 -14.80 18.27 27.66
CA ALA A 133 -15.97 18.87 27.03
C ALA A 133 -16.04 18.55 25.52
N VAL A 134 -14.90 18.61 24.82
CA VAL A 134 -14.77 18.22 23.42
C VAL A 134 -15.04 16.73 23.23
N GLY A 135 -14.49 15.88 24.10
CA GLY A 135 -14.74 14.45 24.14
C GLY A 135 -16.21 14.13 24.22
N LYS A 136 -16.91 14.78 25.15
CA LYS A 136 -18.36 14.66 25.33
C LYS A 136 -19.15 15.20 24.15
N GLN A 137 -18.77 16.36 23.61
CA GLN A 137 -19.47 17.00 22.50
C GLN A 137 -19.39 16.18 21.21
N LEU A 138 -18.21 15.61 20.94
CA LEU A 138 -17.97 14.82 19.74
C LEU A 138 -18.22 13.33 19.97
N ASP A 139 -18.55 12.90 21.19
CA ASP A 139 -18.67 11.50 21.58
C ASP A 139 -17.41 10.69 21.21
N ILE A 140 -16.24 11.23 21.60
CA ILE A 140 -14.93 10.62 21.38
C ILE A 140 -14.25 10.27 22.70
N GLY A 141 -13.67 9.06 22.75
CA GLY A 141 -12.78 8.62 23.80
C GLY A 141 -11.33 8.96 23.47
N PHE A 142 -10.61 9.48 24.46
CA PHE A 142 -9.18 9.77 24.35
C PHE A 142 -8.47 9.41 25.66
N GLU A 143 -7.15 9.27 25.58
CA GLU A 143 -6.27 9.05 26.71
C GLU A 143 -5.38 10.27 26.93
N THR A 144 -5.37 10.80 28.15
CA THR A 144 -4.47 11.88 28.50
C THR A 144 -3.09 11.32 28.86
N TRP A 145 -2.04 11.96 28.35
CA TRP A 145 -0.67 11.57 28.59
C TRP A 145 0.08 12.72 29.26
N PRO A 146 0.32 12.66 30.58
CA PRO A 146 0.96 13.75 31.30
C PRO A 146 2.47 13.83 30.96
N VAL A 147 2.95 15.02 30.67
CA VAL A 147 4.40 15.27 30.58
C VAL A 147 4.91 15.63 31.97
N SER A 148 5.97 14.96 32.43
CA SER A 148 6.61 15.23 33.72
C SER A 148 7.88 16.04 33.50
N VAL A 149 7.90 17.34 33.84
CA VAL A 149 9.15 18.12 33.76
C VAL A 149 10.01 17.85 34.99
N PRO A 150 11.29 17.51 34.84
CA PRO A 150 12.21 17.52 35.96
C PRO A 150 12.44 18.97 36.45
N SER A 151 12.24 19.21 37.74
CA SER A 151 12.56 20.49 38.41
C SER A 151 13.95 20.42 39.06
N PRO A 152 14.81 21.47 39.02
CA PRO A 152 14.66 22.79 38.40
C PRO A 152 15.34 22.93 37.01
N LEU A 153 14.82 23.87 36.20
CA LEU A 153 15.30 24.23 34.85
C LEU A 153 16.47 25.23 34.90
N ASP A 154 17.71 24.73 34.82
CA ASP A 154 18.93 25.51 34.54
C ASP A 154 18.90 26.04 33.08
N PRO A 155 19.35 27.26 32.74
CA PRO A 155 19.43 27.76 31.36
C PRO A 155 20.17 26.85 30.34
N LYS A 156 21.07 25.96 30.79
CA LYS A 156 21.63 24.87 29.95
C LYS A 156 20.60 23.80 29.57
N GLN A 157 19.39 23.89 30.11
CA GLN A 157 18.26 22.98 29.93
C GLN A 157 17.24 23.49 28.91
N ILE A 158 17.54 24.53 28.11
CA ILE A 158 16.76 24.82 26.89
C ILE A 158 16.73 23.59 25.97
N MET A 159 17.83 22.83 25.93
CA MET A 159 17.86 21.49 25.29
C MET A 159 16.94 20.47 26.00
N LEU A 160 16.68 20.60 27.31
CA LEU A 160 15.64 19.79 27.96
C LEU A 160 14.24 20.20 27.54
N HIS A 161 13.92 21.48 27.32
CA HIS A 161 12.58 21.84 26.85
C HIS A 161 12.24 21.13 25.52
N GLN A 162 13.22 21.08 24.61
CA GLN A 162 13.13 20.28 23.38
C GLN A 162 13.00 18.78 23.68
N ARG A 163 13.78 18.21 24.61
CA ARG A 163 13.66 16.79 25.01
C ARG A 163 12.31 16.47 25.65
N GLU A 164 11.77 17.36 26.47
CA GLU A 164 10.50 17.18 27.18
C GLU A 164 9.30 17.25 26.24
N CYS A 165 9.41 17.98 25.12
CA CYS A 165 8.41 17.89 24.05
C CYS A 165 8.34 16.48 23.46
N TRP A 166 9.47 15.81 23.21
CA TRP A 166 9.50 14.54 22.45
C TRP A 166 9.32 13.25 23.27
N ARG A 167 9.74 13.24 24.54
CA ARG A 167 9.60 12.08 25.43
C ARG A 167 8.17 11.52 25.52
N PRO A 168 7.10 12.32 25.66
CA PRO A 168 5.74 11.79 25.64
C PRO A 168 5.41 11.10 24.31
N HIS A 169 5.77 11.68 23.16
CA HIS A 169 5.53 11.05 21.85
C HIS A 169 6.25 9.71 21.73
N LEU A 170 7.50 9.61 22.15
CA LEU A 170 8.22 8.33 22.14
C LEU A 170 7.58 7.28 23.06
N SER A 171 7.02 7.71 24.19
CA SER A 171 6.32 6.82 25.12
C SER A 171 5.02 6.32 24.50
N ILE A 172 4.25 7.22 23.88
CA ILE A 172 3.06 6.89 23.08
C ILE A 172 3.40 5.94 21.93
N TYR A 173 4.52 6.16 21.23
CA TYR A 173 4.98 5.27 20.16
C TYR A 173 5.23 3.85 20.66
N ARG A 174 5.88 3.70 21.81
CA ARG A 174 6.06 2.38 22.43
C ARG A 174 4.72 1.75 22.80
N ASP A 175 3.82 2.54 23.40
CA ASP A 175 2.49 2.07 23.77
C ASP A 175 1.66 1.59 22.56
N ILE A 176 1.73 2.30 21.43
CA ILE A 176 1.15 1.87 20.14
C ILE A 176 1.67 0.49 19.72
N ILE A 177 2.98 0.26 19.83
CA ILE A 177 3.58 -1.03 19.48
C ILE A 177 3.15 -2.13 20.45
N ASP A 178 3.21 -1.85 21.75
CA ASP A 178 2.98 -2.80 22.84
C ASP A 178 1.52 -3.26 22.88
N LYS A 179 0.57 -2.33 22.72
CA LYS A 179 -0.87 -2.63 22.66
C LYS A 179 -1.33 -3.10 21.27
N GLY A 180 -0.44 -3.04 20.27
CA GLY A 180 -0.71 -3.55 18.94
C GLY A 180 -1.62 -2.66 18.08
N TYR A 181 -1.79 -1.38 18.44
CA TYR A 181 -2.57 -0.41 17.67
C TYR A 181 -1.97 -0.21 16.28
N MET A 182 -2.83 -0.12 15.27
CA MET A 182 -2.48 0.05 13.87
C MET A 182 -2.21 1.50 13.51
N ASP A 183 -2.84 2.44 14.21
CA ASP A 183 -2.66 3.87 14.05
C ASP A 183 -3.18 4.60 15.30
N ALA A 184 -2.70 5.82 15.50
CA ALA A 184 -3.19 6.68 16.57
C ALA A 184 -3.18 8.13 16.13
N LEU A 185 -4.15 8.89 16.62
CA LEU A 185 -4.15 10.34 16.59
C LEU A 185 -3.49 10.86 17.87
N ILE A 186 -2.47 11.69 17.72
CA ILE A 186 -1.73 12.33 18.80
C ILE A 186 -1.97 13.82 18.71
N VAL A 187 -2.48 14.39 19.79
CA VAL A 187 -2.89 15.79 19.86
C VAL A 187 -2.28 16.42 21.10
N GLU A 188 -1.86 17.66 21.00
CA GLU A 188 -1.41 18.43 22.14
C GLU A 188 -2.55 19.23 22.75
N ASP A 189 -2.48 19.42 24.06
CA ASP A 189 -3.55 20.03 24.84
C ASP A 189 -3.98 21.45 24.40
N HIS A 190 -3.12 22.21 23.74
CA HIS A 190 -3.35 23.60 23.33
C HIS A 190 -3.90 23.77 21.90
N VAL A 191 -4.15 22.70 21.15
CA VAL A 191 -4.90 22.84 19.89
C VAL A 191 -6.40 22.75 20.11
N ALA A 192 -7.14 23.35 19.18
CA ALA A 192 -8.59 23.24 19.12
C ALA A 192 -9.02 22.63 17.78
N PHE A 193 -10.15 21.92 17.79
CA PHE A 193 -10.78 21.48 16.55
C PHE A 193 -11.26 22.69 15.73
N GLY A 194 -10.99 22.65 14.43
CA GLY A 194 -11.67 23.49 13.46
C GLY A 194 -13.11 23.02 13.22
N PRO A 195 -13.81 23.63 12.26
CA PRO A 195 -15.18 23.24 11.91
C PRO A 195 -15.26 21.79 11.44
N SER A 196 -16.31 21.08 11.87
CA SER A 196 -16.68 19.72 11.43
C SER A 196 -15.52 18.71 11.48
N PRO A 197 -14.86 18.51 12.63
CA PRO A 197 -13.62 17.74 12.70
C PRO A 197 -13.81 16.27 12.33
N LYS A 198 -14.89 15.61 12.77
CA LYS A 198 -15.23 14.24 12.40
C LYS A 198 -15.24 14.04 10.88
N LEU A 199 -16.06 14.83 10.19
CA LEU A 199 -16.21 14.74 8.74
C LEU A 199 -14.87 14.95 8.03
N ARG A 200 -14.12 15.98 8.43
CA ARG A 200 -12.85 16.31 7.80
C ARG A 200 -11.78 15.23 8.02
N ILE A 201 -11.69 14.67 9.23
CA ILE A 201 -10.77 13.57 9.52
C ILE A 201 -11.16 12.33 8.72
N TYR A 202 -12.44 12.00 8.64
CA TYR A 202 -12.90 10.82 7.91
C TYR A 202 -12.61 10.94 6.42
N SER A 203 -12.90 12.11 5.85
CA SER A 203 -12.58 12.39 4.46
C SER A 203 -11.09 12.31 4.18
N ALA A 204 -10.26 12.81 5.11
CA ALA A 204 -8.83 12.57 5.05
C ALA A 204 -8.57 11.05 5.04
N LEU A 205 -8.89 10.32 6.10
CA LEU A 205 -8.57 8.89 6.21
C LEU A 205 -9.05 8.05 5.00
N MET A 206 -10.22 8.35 4.43
CA MET A 206 -10.67 7.68 3.20
C MET A 206 -9.77 7.92 1.99
N GLY A 207 -9.15 9.11 1.88
CA GLY A 207 -8.29 9.47 0.76
C GLY A 207 -6.79 9.19 0.96
N ILE A 208 -6.34 8.80 2.16
CA ILE A 208 -4.92 8.62 2.43
C ILE A 208 -4.39 7.32 1.79
N PRO A 209 -3.19 7.32 1.18
CA PRO A 209 -2.58 6.09 0.64
C PRO A 209 -2.35 5.04 1.73
N ALA A 210 -2.46 3.76 1.39
CA ALA A 210 -2.40 2.70 2.40
C ALA A 210 -1.05 2.55 3.13
N ASP A 211 0.03 3.00 2.51
CA ASP A 211 1.41 2.94 3.01
C ASP A 211 1.84 4.19 3.79
N TRP A 212 0.91 5.07 4.17
CA TRP A 212 1.21 6.27 4.95
C TRP A 212 1.91 5.97 6.29
N ASP A 213 2.84 6.84 6.67
CA ASP A 213 3.52 6.76 7.97
C ASP A 213 3.00 7.81 8.94
N VAL A 214 2.91 9.06 8.49
CA VAL A 214 2.48 10.20 9.31
C VAL A 214 1.47 11.04 8.54
N LEU A 215 0.42 11.48 9.23
CA LEU A 215 -0.60 12.36 8.70
C LEU A 215 -0.69 13.63 9.58
N GLN A 216 -0.19 14.75 9.10
CA GLN A 216 -0.28 16.05 9.76
C GLN A 216 -1.68 16.64 9.59
N LEU A 217 -2.33 16.95 10.72
CA LEU A 217 -3.70 17.50 10.78
C LEU A 217 -3.74 18.90 11.39
N GLY A 218 -2.67 19.30 12.08
CA GLY A 218 -2.52 20.57 12.77
C GLY A 218 -2.09 21.75 11.89
N PRO A 219 -2.09 22.95 12.48
CA PRO A 219 -1.59 24.16 11.83
C PRO A 219 -0.07 24.06 11.59
N GLU A 220 0.39 24.62 10.48
CA GLU A 220 1.81 24.85 10.25
C GLU A 220 2.23 26.08 11.03
N THR A 221 3.07 25.90 12.06
CA THR A 221 3.65 27.03 12.79
C THR A 221 4.98 27.47 12.20
N ASN A 222 5.79 26.56 11.64
CA ASN A 222 7.15 26.86 11.15
C ASN A 222 7.62 25.99 9.95
N GLY A 223 6.74 25.27 9.28
CA GLY A 223 7.14 24.57 8.06
C GLY A 223 7.27 25.56 6.90
N THR A 224 8.27 25.34 6.06
CA THR A 224 8.24 25.91 4.72
C THR A 224 7.54 24.88 3.85
N ASP A 225 6.59 25.32 3.02
CA ASP A 225 6.08 24.54 1.88
C ASP A 225 7.18 24.34 0.81
N SER A 226 8.36 23.87 1.24
CA SER A 226 9.58 23.78 0.43
C SER A 226 9.56 22.61 -0.55
N GLY A 227 8.57 21.72 -0.43
CA GLY A 227 8.33 20.66 -1.41
C GLY A 227 7.45 21.14 -2.57
N HIS A 228 7.95 21.03 -3.80
CA HIS A 228 7.17 21.18 -5.04
C HIS A 228 6.19 20.01 -5.26
N HIS A 229 5.48 19.57 -4.22
CA HIS A 229 4.52 18.48 -4.35
C HIS A 229 3.16 19.04 -4.71
N ASP A 230 2.62 18.54 -5.82
CA ASP A 230 1.27 18.88 -6.26
C ASP A 230 0.25 18.52 -5.18
N ASP A 231 -0.72 19.41 -4.97
CA ASP A 231 -1.85 19.14 -4.11
C ASP A 231 -2.67 17.98 -4.70
N ILE A 232 -2.83 16.90 -3.92
CA ILE A 232 -3.68 15.78 -4.29
C ILE A 232 -5.07 16.05 -3.69
N PRO A 233 -6.11 16.29 -4.51
CA PRO A 233 -7.44 16.59 -3.99
C PRO A 233 -8.07 15.37 -3.30
N ILE A 234 -8.71 15.58 -2.16
CA ILE A 234 -9.51 14.57 -1.49
C ILE A 234 -10.93 14.64 -2.06
N MET A 235 -11.30 13.61 -2.82
CA MET A 235 -12.57 13.56 -3.55
C MET A 235 -13.78 13.86 -2.66
N GLY A 236 -14.64 14.77 -3.14
CA GLY A 236 -15.85 15.18 -2.43
C GLY A 236 -15.63 16.18 -1.29
N THR A 237 -14.41 16.71 -1.12
CA THR A 237 -14.11 17.70 -0.06
C THR A 237 -13.30 18.89 -0.55
N GLN A 238 -13.19 19.91 0.30
CA GLN A 238 -12.27 21.03 0.11
C GLN A 238 -10.85 20.73 0.59
N LEU A 239 -10.62 19.53 1.12
CA LEU A 239 -9.32 19.13 1.65
C LEU A 239 -8.39 18.65 0.53
N ARG A 240 -7.11 18.84 0.74
CA ARG A 240 -6.04 18.40 -0.13
C ARG A 240 -4.95 17.74 0.69
N TYR A 241 -4.35 16.72 0.11
CA TYR A 241 -3.09 16.17 0.58
C TYR A 241 -1.93 16.85 -0.08
N ARG A 242 -0.88 17.05 0.71
CA ARG A 242 0.45 17.32 0.19
C ARG A 242 1.42 16.33 0.80
N ARG A 243 2.25 15.71 -0.03
CA ARG A 243 3.42 14.99 0.46
C ARG A 243 4.43 16.03 0.95
N VAL A 244 4.97 15.82 2.13
CA VAL A 244 5.93 16.74 2.72
C VAL A 244 7.21 15.97 3.00
N ASP A 245 8.35 16.53 2.59
CA ASP A 245 9.65 15.92 2.80
C ASP A 245 10.31 16.42 4.09
N ASP A 246 9.90 17.59 4.61
CA ASP A 246 10.34 18.12 5.89
C ASP A 246 9.42 17.70 7.04
N GLY A 247 9.93 16.85 7.92
CA GLY A 247 9.24 16.39 9.12
C GLY A 247 9.23 17.41 10.26
N ALA A 248 9.03 18.71 9.98
CA ALA A 248 9.16 19.78 10.97
C ALA A 248 8.42 19.44 12.28
N CYS A 249 9.13 19.60 13.40
CA CYS A 249 8.79 19.14 14.76
C CYS A 249 7.49 19.67 15.36
N ASN A 250 6.83 20.63 14.72
CA ASN A 250 5.79 21.44 15.37
C ASN A 250 4.37 20.99 15.03
N ASN A 251 4.18 19.68 14.86
CA ASN A 251 2.86 19.13 14.56
C ASN A 251 2.10 18.89 15.85
N LEU A 252 1.37 19.91 16.25
CA LEU A 252 0.56 19.92 17.48
C LEU A 252 -0.64 18.95 17.42
N ALA A 253 -0.95 18.47 16.21
CA ALA A 253 -1.91 17.41 15.97
C ALA A 253 -1.51 16.61 14.72
N TYR A 254 -1.28 15.32 14.88
CA TYR A 254 -0.97 14.42 13.78
C TYR A 254 -1.40 13.01 14.11
N ALA A 255 -1.64 12.21 13.08
CA ALA A 255 -1.76 10.77 13.23
C ALA A 255 -0.48 10.07 12.78
N ILE A 256 -0.21 8.92 13.36
CA ILE A 256 0.92 8.06 12.99
C ILE A 256 0.44 6.63 12.82
N SER A 257 0.92 5.97 11.77
CA SER A 257 0.65 4.55 11.56
C SER A 257 1.62 3.70 12.37
N ARG A 258 1.25 2.44 12.63
CA ARG A 258 2.15 1.46 13.28
C ARG A 258 3.43 1.25 12.49
N ALA A 259 3.38 1.34 11.17
CA ALA A 259 4.56 1.27 10.31
C ALA A 259 5.48 2.46 10.54
N GLY A 260 4.93 3.68 10.54
CA GLY A 260 5.67 4.91 10.88
C GLY A 260 6.29 4.83 12.28
N THR A 261 5.52 4.38 13.25
CA THR A 261 5.95 4.19 14.65
C THR A 261 7.15 3.24 14.76
N ARG A 262 7.10 2.08 14.10
CA ARG A 262 8.22 1.11 14.07
C ARG A 262 9.47 1.71 13.44
N LYS A 263 9.31 2.47 12.36
CA LYS A 263 10.44 3.11 11.68
C LYS A 263 11.13 4.13 12.60
N VAL A 264 10.35 4.96 13.28
CA VAL A 264 10.87 5.93 14.25
C VAL A 264 11.60 5.22 15.40
N LEU A 265 10.94 4.26 16.07
CA LEU A 265 11.54 3.53 17.19
C LEU A 265 12.81 2.76 16.80
N LYS A 266 12.85 2.17 15.61
CA LYS A 266 14.05 1.48 15.10
C LYS A 266 15.26 2.41 15.02
N ILE A 267 15.07 3.66 14.58
CA ILE A 267 16.18 4.62 14.56
C ILE A 267 16.54 5.05 15.97
N MET A 268 15.54 5.33 16.79
CA MET A 268 15.72 5.71 18.19
C MET A 268 16.58 4.72 18.99
N ASP A 269 16.39 3.42 18.76
CA ASP A 269 17.17 2.37 19.41
C ASP A 269 18.62 2.30 18.87
N SER A 270 18.87 2.84 17.68
CA SER A 270 20.18 2.83 17.01
C SER A 270 21.04 4.08 17.27
N THR A 271 20.42 5.22 17.59
CA THR A 271 21.13 6.47 17.90
C THR A 271 21.43 6.54 19.41
N HIS A 272 22.68 6.27 19.78
CA HIS A 272 23.18 6.45 21.16
C HIS A 272 23.11 7.90 21.71
N ALA A 273 22.59 8.85 20.94
CA ALA A 273 22.68 10.27 21.23
C ALA A 273 21.42 10.79 21.95
N HIS A 274 21.42 10.70 23.28
CA HIS A 274 20.39 11.33 24.12
C HIS A 274 20.50 12.86 24.22
N ALA A 275 21.61 13.46 23.76
CA ALA A 275 21.91 14.87 23.96
C ALA A 275 21.43 15.78 22.81
N ASP A 276 21.50 15.34 21.56
CA ASP A 276 21.21 16.17 20.38
C ASP A 276 19.90 15.76 19.67
N PHE A 277 18.91 15.49 20.52
CA PHE A 277 17.74 14.68 20.19
C PHE A 277 16.93 15.25 19.02
N GLU A 278 16.67 16.55 19.00
CA GLU A 278 15.79 17.15 18.00
C GLU A 278 16.47 17.28 16.62
N HIS A 279 17.72 17.73 16.57
CA HIS A 279 18.46 17.81 15.32
C HIS A 279 18.74 16.43 14.71
N LEU A 280 19.14 15.46 15.55
CA LEU A 280 19.34 14.09 15.09
C LEU A 280 18.03 13.37 14.81
N LEU A 281 16.93 13.73 15.45
CA LEU A 281 15.62 13.19 15.10
C LEU A 281 15.14 13.77 13.78
N LEU A 282 15.24 15.07 13.55
CA LEU A 282 14.89 15.66 12.24
C LEU A 282 15.73 15.07 11.11
N ASP A 283 17.05 14.98 11.30
CA ASP A 283 17.97 14.33 10.36
C ASP A 283 17.66 12.82 10.25
N ALA A 284 17.31 12.16 11.36
CA ALA A 284 16.88 10.77 11.35
C ALA A 284 15.56 10.59 10.61
N LEU A 285 14.56 11.44 10.80
CA LEU A 285 13.24 11.37 10.17
C LEU A 285 13.37 11.57 8.65
N ASP A 286 14.25 12.48 8.23
CA ASP A 286 14.64 12.61 6.82
C ASP A 286 15.28 11.31 6.30
N ARG A 287 16.20 10.70 7.08
CA ARG A 287 16.80 9.39 6.76
C ARG A 287 15.82 8.21 6.80
N VAL A 288 14.78 8.24 7.65
CA VAL A 288 13.71 7.22 7.70
C VAL A 288 12.97 7.18 6.36
N LYS A 289 12.92 8.32 5.65
CA LYS A 289 12.01 8.54 4.52
C LYS A 289 10.58 8.20 4.92
N LEU A 290 10.09 8.84 5.98
CA LEU A 290 8.68 8.70 6.35
C LEU A 290 7.80 9.22 5.20
N LEU A 291 6.77 8.46 4.86
CA LEU A 291 5.70 8.92 3.98
C LEU A 291 4.77 9.82 4.77
N LEU A 292 5.11 11.11 4.78
CA LEU A 292 4.37 12.13 5.48
C LEU A 292 3.40 12.83 4.54
N PHE A 293 2.13 12.86 4.96
CA PHE A 293 1.07 13.59 4.29
C PHE A 293 0.57 14.71 5.19
N ARG A 294 0.32 15.88 4.61
CA ARG A 294 -0.30 17.02 5.28
C ARG A 294 -1.67 17.28 4.70
N VAL A 295 -2.65 17.53 5.58
CA VAL A 295 -4.01 17.93 5.18
C VAL A 295 -4.11 19.45 5.16
N SER A 296 -4.51 20.01 4.02
CA SER A 296 -4.77 21.45 3.86
C SER A 296 -6.22 21.71 3.41
N PRO A 297 -6.94 22.68 4.01
CA PRO A 297 -6.55 23.43 5.20
C PRO A 297 -6.48 22.53 6.45
N SER A 298 -5.73 22.96 7.47
CA SER A 298 -5.57 22.21 8.73
C SER A 298 -6.92 21.93 9.41
N ILE A 299 -7.04 20.74 9.98
CA ILE A 299 -8.24 20.32 10.71
C ILE A 299 -8.22 20.90 12.12
N PHE A 300 -7.06 20.92 12.76
CA PHE A 300 -6.85 21.58 14.04
C PHE A 300 -6.30 22.98 13.83
N LYS A 301 -6.53 23.85 14.81
CA LYS A 301 -6.04 25.22 14.85
C LYS A 301 -5.26 25.46 16.13
N TRP A 302 -4.29 26.36 16.04
CA TRP A 302 -3.66 26.93 17.21
C TRP A 302 -4.70 27.72 17.98
N GLN A 303 -4.68 27.60 19.30
CA GLN A 303 -5.46 28.46 20.16
C GLN A 303 -4.47 29.19 21.06
N ASP A 304 -4.38 30.52 20.87
CA ASP A 304 -3.60 31.36 21.78
C ASP A 304 -4.14 31.16 23.20
N VAL A 305 -3.23 30.83 24.11
CA VAL A 305 -3.49 30.66 25.55
C VAL A 305 -3.43 32.01 26.22
#